data_AF-A0A7H8KE55-F1
#
_entry.id   AF-A0A7H8KE55-F1
#
_cell.length_a   1.000
_cell.length_b   1.000
_cell.length_c   1.000
_cell.angle_alpha   90.00
_cell.angle_beta   90.00
_cell.angle_gamma   90.00
#
_symmetry.space_group_name_H-M   'P 1'
#
loop_
_entity.id
_entity.type
_entity.pdbx_description
1 polymer ?
#
loop_
_entity_poly.entity_id
_entity_poly.type
_entity_poly.pdbx_seq_one_letter_code
_entity_poly.pdbx_strand_id
1 'polypeptide(L)'
;MRKRRILAPLAALATVGAALVVGAAPAQADPPGGTLRGVYYSYDFCRSYGFTGAAEGRWDWWYCEQSYAPQSAQWFLWTFDYS
;
A
#
# COMPACT_ATOMS: atom_id res chain seq x y z
N MET A 1 6.06 47.91 -29.02
CA MET A 1 5.51 46.54 -28.99
C MET A 1 5.94 45.86 -27.70
N ARG A 2 5.01 45.41 -26.84
CA ARG A 2 5.34 44.62 -25.64
C ARG A 2 4.34 43.46 -25.53
N LYS A 3 4.72 42.29 -26.02
CA LYS A 3 4.04 41.02 -25.76
C LYS A 3 4.99 40.15 -24.94
N ARG A 4 4.90 40.24 -23.61
CA ARG A 4 5.53 39.26 -22.71
C ARG A 4 4.55 38.11 -22.55
N ARG A 5 4.68 37.09 -23.41
CA ARG A 5 4.06 35.78 -23.17
C ARG A 5 4.90 35.07 -22.12
N ILE A 6 4.47 35.15 -20.87
CA ILE A 6 5.09 34.40 -19.77
C ILE A 6 4.46 33.01 -19.80
N LEU A 7 5.16 32.06 -20.39
CA LEU A 7 4.92 30.63 -20.23
C LEU A 7 5.26 30.27 -18.78
N ALA A 8 4.25 30.00 -17.96
CA ALA A 8 4.45 29.44 -16.63
C ALA A 8 4.80 27.94 -16.79
N PRO A 9 5.94 27.48 -16.25
CA PRO A 9 6.29 26.07 -16.30
C PRO A 9 5.44 25.30 -15.29
N LEU A 10 4.81 24.22 -15.78
CA LEU A 10 4.20 23.15 -15.00
C LEU A 10 5.23 22.58 -14.01
N ALA A 11 5.10 22.95 -12.74
CA ALA A 11 5.73 22.30 -11.60
C ALA A 11 4.66 22.26 -10.49
N ALA A 12 4.35 21.17 -9.83
CA ALA A 12 5.20 20.04 -9.49
C ALA A 12 4.40 18.74 -9.55
N LEU A 13 5.04 17.70 -10.07
CA LEU A 13 4.65 16.33 -9.81
C LEU A 13 4.71 16.11 -8.30
N ALA A 14 3.55 15.98 -7.66
CA ALA A 14 3.44 15.38 -6.34
C ALA A 14 3.56 13.86 -6.49
N THR A 15 4.77 13.36 -6.75
CA THR A 15 5.10 11.95 -6.55
C THR A 15 5.22 11.72 -5.05
N VAL A 16 4.08 11.58 -4.38
CA VAL A 16 4.03 11.01 -3.03
C VAL A 16 4.43 9.55 -3.17
N GLY A 17 5.52 9.20 -2.48
CA GLY A 17 6.30 7.99 -2.69
C GLY A 17 5.49 6.70 -2.70
N ALA A 18 5.41 6.09 -3.88
CA ALA A 18 5.28 4.64 -3.98
C ALA A 18 6.70 4.06 -3.92
N ALA A 19 7.18 3.81 -2.70
CA ALA A 19 8.30 2.90 -2.52
C ALA A 19 7.81 1.49 -2.91
N LEU A 20 7.88 1.17 -4.20
CA LEU A 20 7.67 -0.18 -4.71
C LEU A 20 8.85 -1.01 -4.21
N VAL A 21 8.64 -1.69 -3.08
CA VAL A 21 9.59 -2.64 -2.54
C VAL A 21 9.62 -3.82 -3.51
N VAL A 22 10.56 -3.81 -4.46
CA VAL A 22 10.86 -4.97 -5.32
C VAL A 22 11.63 -5.97 -4.46
N GLY A 23 10.87 -6.66 -3.62
CA GLY A 23 11.28 -7.88 -2.94
C GLY A 23 10.09 -8.79 -3.02
N ALA A 24 10.11 -9.75 -3.95
CA ALA A 24 9.13 -10.82 -3.94
C ALA A 24 9.39 -11.63 -2.66
N ALA A 25 8.73 -11.24 -1.58
CA ALA A 25 8.61 -12.07 -0.40
C ALA A 25 8.04 -13.42 -0.84
N PRO A 26 8.43 -14.54 -0.20
CA PRO A 26 7.89 -15.85 -0.56
C PRO A 26 6.37 -15.72 -0.60
N ALA A 27 5.76 -16.14 -1.70
CA ALA A 27 4.33 -16.03 -1.93
C ALA A 27 3.60 -16.79 -0.83
N GLN A 28 3.28 -16.11 0.27
CA GLN A 28 2.33 -16.58 1.25
C GLN A 28 1.03 -16.74 0.50
N ALA A 29 0.57 -17.99 0.40
CA ALA A 29 -0.63 -18.31 -0.33
C ALA A 29 -1.77 -17.44 0.21
N ASP A 30 -2.49 -16.80 -0.71
CA ASP A 30 -3.62 -15.96 -0.34
C ASP A 30 -4.60 -16.80 0.51
N PRO A 31 -5.01 -16.33 1.71
CA PRO A 31 -6.00 -17.03 2.49
C PRO A 31 -7.30 -17.10 1.68
N PRO A 32 -8.12 -18.17 1.84
CA PRO A 32 -9.33 -18.33 1.05
C PRO A 32 -10.26 -17.12 1.24
N GLY A 33 -10.47 -16.36 0.17
CA GLY A 33 -11.28 -15.13 0.15
C GLY A 33 -10.55 -13.83 0.49
N GLY A 34 -9.25 -13.88 0.80
CA GLY A 34 -8.43 -12.69 1.07
C GLY A 34 -7.48 -12.39 -0.08
N THR A 35 -7.26 -11.11 -0.34
CA THR A 35 -6.32 -10.63 -1.35
C THR A 35 -5.13 -9.96 -0.66
N LEU A 36 -3.90 -10.25 -1.12
CA LEU A 36 -2.72 -9.57 -0.61
C LEU A 36 -2.68 -8.14 -1.16
N ARG A 37 -2.82 -7.14 -0.27
CA ARG A 37 -2.83 -5.74 -0.70
C ARG A 37 -1.46 -5.09 -0.66
N GLY A 38 -0.61 -5.51 0.28
CA GLY A 38 0.70 -4.93 0.47
C GLY A 38 1.50 -5.63 1.55
N VAL A 39 2.80 -5.34 1.58
CA VAL A 39 3.75 -5.89 2.53
C VAL A 39 4.51 -4.75 3.19
N TYR A 40 4.55 -4.74 4.52
CA TYR A 40 5.04 -3.64 5.35
C TYR A 40 6.09 -4.11 6.33
N TYR A 41 7.09 -3.28 6.65
CA TYR A 41 8.08 -3.63 7.68
C TYR A 41 7.59 -3.41 9.11
N SER A 42 6.52 -2.64 9.31
CA SER A 42 5.96 -2.32 10.62
C SER A 42 4.53 -2.81 10.74
N TYR A 43 4.25 -3.47 11.86
CA TYR A 43 2.89 -3.87 12.24
C TYR A 43 1.97 -2.66 12.37
N ASP A 44 2.43 -1.57 13.00
CA ASP A 44 1.63 -0.36 13.20
C ASP A 44 1.24 0.28 11.87
N PHE A 45 2.14 0.26 10.89
CA PHE A 45 1.84 0.76 9.56
C PHE A 45 0.82 -0.12 8.84
N CYS A 46 1.00 -1.44 8.88
CA CYS A 46 0.03 -2.39 8.33
C CYS A 46 -1.36 -2.17 8.94
N ARG A 47 -1.42 -2.04 10.27
CA ARG A 47 -2.65 -1.82 11.03
C ARG A 47 -3.32 -0.50 10.68
N SER A 48 -2.54 0.59 10.62
CA SER A 48 -3.05 1.91 10.27
C SER A 48 -3.61 1.93 8.85
N TYR A 49 -2.88 1.39 7.88
CA TYR A 49 -3.31 1.38 6.49
C TYR A 49 -4.56 0.50 6.30
N GLY A 50 -4.57 -0.68 6.94
CA GLY A 50 -5.74 -1.56 7.05
C GLY A 50 -6.98 -0.83 7.55
N PHE A 51 -6.86 -0.13 8.68
CA PHE A 51 -7.96 0.61 9.29
C PHE A 51 -8.45 1.76 8.40
N THR A 52 -7.53 2.53 7.81
CA THR A 52 -7.89 3.65 6.92
C THR A 52 -8.62 3.15 5.68
N GLY A 53 -8.16 2.09 5.03
CA GLY A 53 -8.86 1.59 3.84
C GLY A 53 -10.22 0.98 4.15
N ALA A 54 -10.41 0.35 5.32
CA ALA A 54 -11.73 -0.11 5.75
C ALA A 54 -12.68 1.08 6.02
N ALA A 55 -12.19 2.13 6.67
CA ALA A 55 -12.96 3.35 6.91
C ALA A 55 -13.34 4.08 5.60
N GLU A 56 -12.50 3.99 4.58
CA GLU A 56 -12.75 4.54 3.23
C GLU A 56 -13.57 3.61 2.33
N GLY A 57 -13.97 2.42 2.80
CA GLY A 57 -14.73 1.44 2.01
C GLY A 57 -13.94 0.80 0.87
N ARG A 58 -12.61 0.72 0.99
CA ARG A 58 -11.74 0.03 0.02
C ARG A 58 -11.77 -1.49 0.19
N TRP A 59 -12.12 -1.96 1.38
CA TRP A 59 -12.34 -3.36 1.74
C TRP A 59 -13.25 -3.46 2.96
N ASP A 60 -13.94 -4.59 3.11
CA ASP A 60 -14.86 -4.82 4.24
C ASP A 60 -14.12 -5.29 5.50
N TRP A 61 -13.11 -6.14 5.32
CA TRP A 61 -12.32 -6.68 6.43
C TRP A 61 -10.85 -6.75 6.07
N TRP A 62 -9.99 -6.72 7.09
CA TRP A 62 -8.54 -6.80 6.91
C TRP A 62 -7.86 -7.41 8.13
N TYR A 63 -6.69 -8.00 7.92
CA TYR A 63 -5.79 -8.37 9.00
C TYR A 63 -4.33 -8.29 8.56
N CYS A 64 -3.44 -8.19 9.54
CA CYS A 64 -2.00 -8.17 9.33
C CYS A 64 -1.39 -9.51 9.76
N GLU A 65 -0.62 -10.12 8.89
CA GLU A 65 0.06 -11.39 9.15
C GLU A 65 1.57 -11.20 9.10
N GLN A 66 2.30 -11.77 10.06
CA GLN A 66 3.76 -11.75 10.02
C GLN A 66 4.27 -12.82 9.05
N SER A 67 5.34 -12.53 8.30
CA SER A 67 5.99 -13.54 7.48
C SER A 67 6.48 -14.71 8.32
N TYR A 68 6.25 -15.92 7.83
CA TYR A 68 6.75 -17.15 8.47
C TYR A 68 8.29 -17.23 8.46
N ALA A 69 8.95 -16.51 7.54
CA ALA A 69 10.40 -16.53 7.44
C ALA A 69 11.01 -15.58 8.49
N PRO A 70 11.81 -16.09 9.45
CA PRO A 70 12.40 -15.28 10.53
C PRO A 70 13.38 -14.20 10.02
N GLN A 71 13.81 -14.30 8.77
CA GLN A 71 14.73 -13.37 8.11
C GLN A 71 14.03 -12.17 7.47
N SER A 72 12.70 -12.22 7.33
CA SER A 72 11.87 -11.15 6.81
C SER A 72 10.80 -10.82 7.84
N ALA A 73 11.08 -9.92 8.78
CA ALA A 73 10.07 -9.38 9.70
C ALA A 73 9.10 -8.43 8.95
N GLN A 74 8.46 -8.97 7.90
CA GLN A 74 7.52 -8.29 7.04
C GLN A 74 6.10 -8.67 7.47
N TRP A 75 5.19 -7.72 7.33
CA TRP A 75 3.79 -7.78 7.69
C TRP A 75 2.96 -7.67 6.43
N PHE A 76 2.26 -8.76 6.10
CA PHE A 76 1.37 -8.86 4.96
C PHE A 76 0.02 -8.31 5.37
N LEU A 77 -0.51 -7.38 4.57
CA LEU A 77 -1.86 -6.90 4.72
C LEU A 77 -2.78 -7.70 3.81
N TRP A 78 -3.62 -8.48 4.46
CA TRP A 78 -4.69 -9.23 3.83
C TRP A 78 -5.98 -8.44 3.92
N THR A 79 -6.67 -8.30 2.79
CA THR A 79 -7.96 -7.59 2.70
C THR A 79 -9.02 -8.51 2.12
N PHE A 80 -10.26 -8.36 2.58
CA PHE A 80 -11.40 -9.18 2.20
C PHE A 80 -12.55 -8.26 1.79
N ASP A 81 -13.18 -8.63 0.69
CA ASP A 81 -14.37 -7.99 0.14
C ASP A 81 -15.49 -9.04 0.16
N TYR A 82 -16.64 -8.74 0.77
CA TYR A 82 -17.78 -9.65 0.92
C TYR A 82 -18.84 -9.47 -0.17
N SER A 83 -18.46 -8.89 -1.32
CA SER A 83 -19.33 -8.62 -2.47
C SER A 83 -19.91 -9.86 -3.13
#